data_AF-A0A4Y7TYQ9-F1
#
_entry.id   AF-A0A4Y7TYQ9-F1
#
_cell.length_a   1.000
_cell.length_b   1.000
_cell.length_c   1.000
_cell.angle_alpha   90.00
_cell.angle_beta   90.00
_cell.angle_gamma   90.00
#
_symmetry.space_group_name_H-M   'P 1'
#
loop_
_entity.id
_entity.type
_entity.pdbx_description
1 polymer ?
#
loop_
_entity_poly.entity_id
_entity_poly.type
_entity_poly.pdbx_seq_one_letter_code
_entity_poly.pdbx_strand_id
1 'polypeptide(L)'
;MDNLLETLEAILDGLANPEYEVEYHSGVLTLDLGDHGTYVVNKQPPNKQIWLSSPLSGPKRYDYSEELDDWIYARDNQTLGNLLNEELSTALGQPVNLHIAKISDKLG
;
A
#
# COMPACT_ATOMS: atom_id res chain seq x y z
N MET A 1 1.04 -7.62 -5.09
CA MET A 1 1.94 -7.48 -3.92
C MET A 1 3.35 -7.44 -4.38
N ASP A 2 3.78 -8.38 -5.20
CA ASP A 2 5.14 -8.36 -5.75
C ASP A 2 5.45 -7.02 -6.44
N ASN A 3 4.57 -6.53 -7.33
CA ASN A 3 4.74 -5.20 -7.93
C ASN A 3 4.70 -4.03 -6.92
N LEU A 4 3.95 -4.16 -5.81
CA LEU A 4 3.92 -3.14 -4.75
C LEU A 4 5.25 -3.14 -3.98
N LEU A 5 5.75 -4.34 -3.63
CA LEU A 5 7.04 -4.54 -2.99
C LEU A 5 8.16 -3.94 -3.86
N GLU A 6 8.27 -4.36 -5.11
CA GLU A 6 9.30 -3.88 -6.05
C GLU A 6 9.28 -2.36 -6.20
N THR A 7 8.08 -1.76 -6.27
CA THR A 7 7.96 -0.30 -6.38
C THR A 7 8.42 0.40 -5.09
N LEU A 8 8.06 -0.14 -3.92
CA LEU A 8 8.50 0.41 -2.64
C LEU A 8 10.01 0.25 -2.45
N GLU A 9 10.58 -0.93 -2.75
CA GLU A 9 12.03 -1.18 -2.72
C GLU A 9 12.77 -0.14 -3.56
N ALA A 10 12.35 0.08 -4.81
CA ALA A 10 12.96 1.07 -5.69
C ALA A 10 12.88 2.51 -5.15
N ILE A 11 11.78 2.87 -4.48
CA ILE A 11 11.64 4.18 -3.83
C ILE A 11 12.59 4.31 -2.64
N LEU A 12 12.67 3.28 -1.78
CA LEU A 12 13.52 3.29 -0.58
C LEU A 12 15.00 3.31 -0.95
N ASP A 13 15.41 2.53 -1.96
CA ASP A 13 16.77 2.53 -2.49
C ASP A 13 17.20 3.93 -2.98
N GLY A 14 16.28 4.66 -3.62
CA GLY A 14 16.52 6.02 -4.08
C GLY A 14 16.66 7.05 -2.94
N LEU A 15 16.04 6.80 -1.78
CA LEU A 15 16.14 7.64 -0.60
C LEU A 15 17.41 7.37 0.21
N ALA A 16 17.98 6.16 0.10
CA ALA A 16 19.18 5.72 0.79
C ALA A 16 19.17 5.98 2.31
N ASN A 17 17.98 5.90 2.93
CA ASN A 17 17.83 6.00 4.39
C ASN A 17 17.89 4.60 5.02
N PRO A 18 18.90 4.30 5.86
CA PRO A 18 19.08 2.96 6.46
C PRO A 18 18.01 2.60 7.49
N GLU A 19 17.20 3.55 7.95
CA GLU A 19 16.07 3.28 8.86
C GLU A 19 14.82 2.80 8.11
N TYR A 20 14.79 2.93 6.77
CA TYR A 20 13.63 2.56 5.98
C TYR A 20 13.79 1.15 5.42
N GLU A 21 12.76 0.33 5.61
CA GLU A 21 12.77 -1.07 5.20
C GLU A 21 11.39 -1.49 4.69
N VAL A 22 11.36 -2.36 3.69
CA VAL A 22 10.14 -3.01 3.24
C VAL A 22 10.36 -4.52 3.13
N GLU A 23 9.45 -5.28 3.73
CA GLU A 23 9.49 -6.73 3.70
C GLU A 23 8.12 -7.29 3.29
N TYR A 24 8.13 -8.43 2.60
CA TYR A 24 6.92 -9.17 2.27
C TYR A 24 7.07 -10.64 2.64
N HIS A 25 6.25 -11.11 3.57
CA HIS A 25 6.26 -12.49 4.03
C HIS A 25 4.85 -13.00 4.29
N SER A 26 4.54 -14.20 3.79
CA SER A 26 3.27 -14.90 4.09
C SER A 26 2.01 -14.06 3.85
N GLY A 27 1.99 -13.25 2.79
CA GLY A 27 0.85 -12.39 2.43
C GLY A 27 0.77 -11.07 3.19
N VAL A 28 1.75 -10.76 4.05
CA VAL A 28 1.86 -9.51 4.80
C VAL A 28 3.05 -8.72 4.28
N LEU A 29 2.80 -7.49 3.80
CA LEU A 29 3.83 -6.51 3.47
C LEU A 29 3.94 -5.53 4.65
N THR A 30 5.14 -5.34 5.16
CA THR A 30 5.46 -4.39 6.23
C THR A 30 6.42 -3.36 5.65
N LEU A 31 6.05 -2.08 5.74
CA LEU A 31 6.89 -0.95 5.33
C LEU A 31 7.17 -0.12 6.59
N ASP A 32 8.42 -0.16 7.04
CA ASP A 32 8.91 0.65 8.16
C ASP A 32 9.59 1.91 7.62
N LEU A 33 9.13 3.08 8.09
CA LEU A 33 9.68 4.39 7.72
C LEU A 33 10.25 5.12 8.95
N GLY A 34 10.73 4.38 9.96
CA GLY A 34 11.37 4.91 11.15
C GLY A 34 10.42 5.86 11.92
N ASP A 35 10.83 7.12 12.08
CA ASP A 35 10.05 8.15 12.77
C ASP A 35 8.69 8.45 12.11
N HIS A 36 8.49 8.08 10.84
CA HIS A 36 7.20 8.21 10.15
C HIS A 36 6.24 7.03 10.41
N GLY A 37 6.70 6.02 11.15
CA GLY A 37 5.92 4.86 11.57
C GLY A 37 5.85 3.74 10.53
N THR A 38 5.13 2.69 10.89
CA THR A 38 5.09 1.43 10.13
C THR A 38 3.72 1.21 9.49
N TYR A 39 3.71 0.93 8.19
CA TYR A 39 2.55 0.51 7.43
C TYR A 39 2.53 -1.01 7.31
N VAL A 40 1.35 -1.62 7.46
CA VAL A 40 1.17 -3.06 7.25
C VAL A 40 0.04 -3.28 6.26
N VAL A 41 0.34 -3.93 5.13
CA VAL A 41 -0.63 -4.33 4.10
C VAL A 41 -0.74 -5.84 4.07
N ASN A 42 -1.88 -6.37 4.48
CA ASN A 42 -2.13 -7.80 4.61
C ASN A 42 -3.18 -8.27 3.59
N LYS A 43 -2.81 -9.24 2.75
CA LYS A 43 -3.75 -9.94 1.87
C LYS A 43 -4.62 -10.90 2.70
N GLN A 44 -5.93 -10.80 2.55
CA GLN A 44 -6.90 -11.70 3.17
C GLN A 44 -7.70 -12.47 2.10
N PRO A 45 -7.10 -13.49 1.44
CA PRO A 45 -7.76 -14.23 0.35
C PRO A 45 -9.11 -14.86 0.71
N PRO A 46 -9.32 -15.48 1.89
CA PRO A 46 -10.60 -16.07 2.25
C PRO A 46 -11.74 -15.04 2.26
N ASN A 47 -11.43 -13.80 2.62
CA ASN A 47 -12.40 -12.71 2.73
C ASN A 47 -12.46 -11.85 1.44
N LYS A 48 -11.59 -12.13 0.45
CA LYS A 48 -11.36 -11.26 -0.72
C LYS A 48 -11.10 -9.81 -0.34
N GLN A 49 -10.23 -9.61 0.65
CA GLN A 49 -9.93 -8.30 1.21
C GLN A 49 -8.43 -8.00 1.20
N ILE A 50 -8.12 -6.71 1.27
CA ILE A 50 -6.83 -6.21 1.72
C ILE A 50 -7.04 -5.43 3.01
N TRP A 51 -6.24 -5.72 4.02
CA TRP A 51 -6.24 -4.96 5.27
C TRP A 51 -5.02 -4.06 5.31
N LEU A 52 -5.22 -2.81 5.70
CA LEU A 52 -4.18 -1.82 5.92
C LEU A 52 -4.14 -1.46 7.40
N SER A 53 -2.95 -1.40 7.98
CA SER A 53 -2.67 -0.61 9.18
C SER A 53 -1.80 0.56 8.75
N SER A 54 -2.33 1.79 8.82
CA SER A 54 -1.58 3.02 8.57
C SER A 54 -1.22 3.69 9.90
N PRO A 55 0.02 4.18 10.09
CA PRO A 55 0.40 4.98 11.26
C PRO A 55 -0.30 6.35 11.27
N LEU A 56 -0.81 6.82 10.12
CA LEU A 56 -1.48 8.12 9.98
C LEU A 56 -2.99 8.02 10.13
N SER A 57 -3.61 7.04 9.47
CA SER A 57 -5.07 6.95 9.36
C SER A 57 -5.68 5.69 9.97
N GLY A 58 -4.88 4.89 10.67
CA GLY A 58 -5.31 3.70 11.39
C GLY A 58 -5.74 2.55 10.48
N PRO A 59 -6.42 1.53 11.04
CA PRO A 59 -6.75 0.32 10.31
C PRO A 59 -7.89 0.53 9.31
N LYS A 60 -7.76 -0.05 8.11
CA LYS A 60 -8.79 -0.07 7.06
C LYS A 60 -8.90 -1.44 6.44
N ARG A 61 -10.11 -1.79 6.00
CA ARG A 61 -10.40 -3.04 5.29
C ARG A 61 -10.96 -2.68 3.92
N TYR A 62 -10.24 -3.04 2.89
CA TYR A 62 -10.59 -2.76 1.52
C TYR A 62 -11.23 -4.00 0.89
N ASP A 63 -12.38 -3.78 0.27
CA ASP A 63 -13.07 -4.75 -0.55
C ASP A 63 -12.75 -4.49 -2.02
N TYR A 64 -12.71 -5.54 -2.83
CA TYR A 64 -12.53 -5.38 -4.27
C TYR A 64 -13.83 -4.89 -4.92
N SER A 65 -13.75 -3.80 -5.67
CA SER A 65 -14.84 -3.27 -6.49
C SER A 65 -14.62 -3.67 -7.95
N GLU A 66 -15.50 -4.51 -8.48
CA GLU A 66 -15.49 -4.88 -9.90
C GLU A 66 -15.80 -3.67 -10.81
N GLU A 67 -16.62 -2.73 -10.34
CA GLU A 67 -16.98 -1.52 -11.11
C GLU A 67 -15.79 -0.58 -11.30
N LEU A 68 -14.97 -0.42 -10.26
CA LEU A 68 -13.79 0.45 -10.30
C LEU A 68 -12.52 -0.29 -10.72
N ASP A 69 -12.57 -1.63 -10.75
CA ASP A 69 -11.40 -2.50 -10.88
C ASP A 69 -10.29 -2.12 -9.87
N ASP A 70 -10.69 -1.92 -8.60
CA ASP A 70 -9.82 -1.41 -7.54
C ASP A 70 -10.27 -1.83 -6.13
N TRP A 71 -9.39 -1.65 -5.14
CA TRP A 71 -9.61 -1.90 -3.72
C TRP A 71 -10.18 -0.65 -3.05
N ILE A 72 -11.45 -0.70 -2.63
CA ILE A 72 -12.17 0.45 -2.07
C ILE A 72 -12.46 0.28 -0.58
N TYR A 73 -12.35 1.37 0.17
CA TYR A 73 -12.79 1.42 1.56
C TYR A 73 -14.22 1.93 1.64
N ALA A 74 -15.15 1.09 2.10
CA ALA A 74 -16.58 1.38 2.06
C ALA A 74 -17.04 2.58 2.92
N ARG A 75 -16.21 3.08 3.84
CA ARG A 75 -16.61 4.17 4.73
C ARG A 75 -16.49 5.55 4.11
N ASP A 76 -15.47 5.76 3.28
CA ASP A 76 -15.14 7.06 2.67
C ASP A 76 -14.97 6.98 1.16
N ASN A 77 -15.13 5.79 0.57
CA ASN A 77 -14.94 5.50 -0.85
C ASN A 77 -13.53 5.77 -1.39
N GLN A 78 -12.54 5.91 -0.51
CA GLN A 78 -11.16 6.08 -0.94
C GLN A 78 -10.57 4.74 -1.38
N THR A 79 -9.78 4.74 -2.46
CA THR A 79 -9.08 3.54 -2.91
C THR A 79 -7.78 3.34 -2.15
N LEU A 80 -7.32 2.09 -2.05
CA LEU A 80 -6.06 1.74 -1.38
C LEU A 80 -4.88 2.48 -2.04
N GLY A 81 -4.83 2.49 -3.37
CA GLY A 81 -3.77 3.14 -4.13
C GLY A 81 -3.70 4.64 -3.89
N ASN A 82 -4.85 5.33 -3.92
CA ASN A 82 -4.90 6.76 -3.67
C ASN A 82 -4.45 7.11 -2.25
N LEU A 83 -4.96 6.40 -1.24
CA LEU A 83 -4.56 6.63 0.15
C LEU A 83 -3.05 6.45 0.33
N LEU A 84 -2.49 5.32 -0.13
CA LEU A 84 -1.07 5.05 0.02
C LEU A 84 -0.20 6.06 -0.73
N ASN A 85 -0.59 6.46 -1.95
CA ASN A 85 0.14 7.49 -2.68
C ASN A 85 0.14 8.82 -1.92
N GLU A 86 -0.99 9.24 -1.36
CA GLU A 86 -1.11 10.49 -0.59
C GLU A 86 -0.27 10.44 0.71
N GLU A 87 -0.44 9.40 1.51
CA GLU A 87 0.24 9.23 2.79
C GLU A 87 1.76 9.09 2.62
N LEU A 88 2.21 8.26 1.68
CA LEU A 88 3.62 8.07 1.42
C LEU A 88 4.26 9.28 0.75
N SER A 89 3.56 10.00 -0.13
CA SER A 89 4.11 11.24 -0.68
C SER A 89 4.38 12.28 0.41
N THR A 90 3.49 12.34 1.39
CA THR A 90 3.62 13.24 2.55
C THR A 90 4.77 12.80 3.45
N ALA A 91 4.84 11.51 3.80
CA ALA A 91 5.88 10.97 4.67
C ALA A 91 7.28 11.08 4.06
N LEU A 92 7.41 10.80 2.76
CA LEU A 92 8.69 10.79 2.05
C LEU A 92 9.09 12.16 1.48
N GLY A 93 8.20 13.17 1.56
CA GLY A 93 8.46 14.51 1.06
C GLY A 93 8.63 14.62 -0.46
N GLN A 94 8.22 13.59 -1.21
CA GLN A 94 8.30 13.53 -2.68
C GLN A 94 7.07 12.83 -3.27
N PRO A 95 6.66 13.14 -4.51
CA PRO A 95 5.53 12.45 -5.14
C PRO A 95 5.77 10.94 -5.27
N VAL A 96 4.81 10.13 -4.83
CA VAL A 96 4.79 8.67 -4.94
C VAL A 96 3.68 8.24 -5.89
N ASN A 97 3.99 7.26 -6.75
CA ASN A 97 3.00 6.57 -7.58
C ASN A 97 3.24 5.06 -7.54
N LEU A 98 2.42 4.35 -6.77
CA LEU A 98 2.49 2.89 -6.63
C LEU A 98 1.80 2.13 -7.76
N HIS A 99 1.17 2.85 -8.70
CA HIS A 99 0.41 2.27 -9.81
C HIS A 99 -0.68 1.27 -9.36
N ILE A 100 -1.23 1.40 -8.15
CA ILE A 100 -2.30 0.52 -7.65
C ILE A 100 -3.64 1.08 -8.14
N ALA A 101 -4.00 0.72 -9.37
CA ALA A 101 -5.29 0.98 -10.00
C ALA A 101 -5.47 -0.01 -11.15
N LYS A 102 -6.71 -0.24 -11.57
CA LYS A 102 -7.05 -1.16 -12.67
C LYS A 102 -6.39 -2.52 -12.48
N ILE A 103 -6.77 -3.20 -11.41
CA ILE A 103 -6.10 -4.42 -10.95
C ILE A 103 -6.14 -5.51 -12.05
N SER A 104 -7.19 -5.57 -12.86
CA SER A 104 -7.30 -6.53 -13.96
C SER A 104 -6.25 -6.35 -15.05
N ASP A 105 -5.80 -5.11 -15.33
CA ASP A 105 -4.75 -4.82 -16.32
C ASP A 105 -3.39 -5.40 -15.91
N LYS A 106 -3.19 -5.71 -14.62
CA LYS A 106 -1.96 -6.27 -14.05
C LYS A 106 -1.96 -7.79 -13.91
N LEU A 107 -3.04 -8.46 -14.32
CA LEU A 107 -3.20 -9.92 -14.25
C LEU A 107 -3.01 -10.61 -15.61
N GLY A 108 -2.67 -9.86 -16.67
CA GLY A 108 -2.44 -10.33 -18.04
C GLY A 108 -0.98 -10.58 -18.38
#